data_AF-A7NQ90-F1
#
_entry.id   AF-A7NQ90-F1
#
_cell.length_a   1.000
_cell.length_b   1.000
_cell.length_c   1.000
_cell.angle_alpha   90.00
_cell.angle_beta   90.00
_cell.angle_gamma   90.00
#
_symmetry.space_group_name_H-M   'P 1'
#
loop_
_entity.id
_entity.type
_entity.pdbx_description
1 polymer ?
#
loop_
_entity_poly.entity_id
_entity_poly.type
_entity_poly.pdbx_seq_one_letter_code
_entity_poly.pdbx_strand_id
1 'polypeptide(L)'
;MPSDFVEIHGLFRPNPIVDSLQRIDRLLGIFEVLSGFIPQVSSQSSGKKGPQDEKKQMKLFRQFLQGILADIEAKNTRVFVIDTAEPNQFQVVVLLFADYLRDRTMAEIAYKEYRLLGKVVRKIEQGSDETVDLLRGTALGGVGRETLEQLTGVRARVPFYLEGVAV
;
A
#
# COMPACT_ATOMS: atom_id res chain seq x y z
N MET A 1 21.76 -3.08 -18.40
CA MET A 1 22.68 -2.19 -17.65
C MET A 1 21.85 -1.19 -16.85
N PRO A 2 22.30 -0.74 -15.67
CA PRO A 2 21.69 0.39 -14.99
C PRO A 2 21.73 1.60 -15.93
N SER A 3 20.57 2.17 -16.28
CA SER A 3 20.33 3.18 -17.32
C SER A 3 19.77 2.73 -18.68
N ASP A 4 19.49 1.45 -18.89
CA ASP A 4 18.75 1.04 -20.09
C ASP A 4 17.26 1.38 -19.95
N PHE A 5 16.65 1.79 -21.06
CA PHE A 5 15.19 1.84 -21.17
C PHE A 5 14.66 0.44 -21.46
N VAL A 6 13.60 0.06 -20.76
CA VAL A 6 12.93 -1.23 -20.96
C VAL A 6 11.44 -1.00 -21.14
N GLU A 7 10.85 -1.75 -22.06
CA GLU A 7 9.40 -1.88 -22.17
C GLU A 7 8.95 -3.07 -21.32
N ILE A 8 7.94 -2.86 -20.49
CA ILE A 8 7.37 -3.85 -19.60
C ILE A 8 5.90 -3.98 -19.91
N HIS A 9 5.43 -5.21 -19.97
CA HIS A 9 4.02 -5.53 -20.12
C HIS A 9 3.57 -6.37 -18.93
N GLY A 10 2.50 -5.97 -18.26
CA GLY A 10 2.00 -6.70 -17.11
C GLY A 10 0.86 -6.02 -16.39
N LEU A 11 0.40 -6.68 -15.33
CA LEU A 11 -0.72 -6.24 -14.50
C LEU A 11 -0.23 -5.24 -13.45
N PHE A 12 -0.75 -4.01 -13.49
CA PHE A 12 -0.37 -2.95 -12.54
C PHE A 12 -1.19 -3.08 -11.26
N ARG A 13 -0.56 -3.47 -10.16
CA ARG A 13 -1.19 -3.49 -8.84
C ARG A 13 -0.73 -2.30 -8.00
N PRO A 14 -1.62 -1.64 -7.26
CA PRO A 14 -1.20 -0.62 -6.30
C PRO A 14 -0.30 -1.25 -5.25
N ASN A 15 0.47 -0.41 -4.55
CA ASN A 15 1.29 -0.84 -3.43
C ASN A 15 0.46 -1.71 -2.44
N PRO A 16 0.82 -2.98 -2.24
CA PRO A 16 0.02 -3.93 -1.45
C PRO A 16 -0.10 -3.51 0.02
N ILE A 17 0.86 -2.76 0.55
CA ILE A 17 0.80 -2.23 1.92
C ILE A 17 -0.27 -1.14 2.00
N VAL A 18 -0.29 -0.21 1.05
CA VAL A 18 -1.29 0.87 1.00
C VAL A 18 -2.69 0.30 0.79
N ASP A 19 -2.85 -0.65 -0.12
CA ASP A 19 -4.13 -1.34 -0.35
C ASP A 19 -4.61 -2.04 0.94
N SER A 20 -3.72 -2.72 1.66
CA SER A 20 -4.07 -3.37 2.94
C SER A 20 -4.51 -2.37 4.01
N LEU A 21 -3.80 -1.24 4.15
CA LEU A 21 -4.17 -0.17 5.08
C LEU A 21 -5.54 0.46 4.73
N GLN A 22 -5.82 0.67 3.44
CA GLN A 22 -7.13 1.14 2.97
C GLN A 22 -8.25 0.14 3.28
N ARG A 23 -8.00 -1.17 3.11
CA ARG A 23 -8.96 -2.21 3.47
C ARG A 23 -9.25 -2.23 4.98
N ILE A 24 -8.22 -2.10 5.81
CA ILE A 24 -8.38 -2.01 7.27
C ILE A 24 -9.22 -0.77 7.65
N ASP A 25 -8.92 0.42 7.12
CA ASP A 25 -9.73 1.62 7.39
C ASP A 25 -11.20 1.45 6.99
N ARG A 26 -11.47 0.83 5.83
CA ARG A 26 -12.84 0.54 5.39
C ARG A 26 -13.56 -0.40 6.35
N LEU A 27 -12.90 -1.48 6.79
CA LEU A 27 -13.48 -2.42 7.76
C LEU A 27 -13.78 -1.72 9.09
N LEU A 28 -12.83 -0.92 9.61
CA LEU A 28 -13.04 -0.14 10.83
C LEU A 28 -14.21 0.82 10.71
N GLY A 29 -14.37 1.47 9.55
CA GLY A 29 -15.51 2.32 9.26
C GLY A 29 -16.85 1.57 9.30
N ILE A 30 -16.91 0.36 8.74
CA ILE A 30 -18.11 -0.49 8.80
C ILE A 30 -18.42 -0.89 10.24
N PHE A 31 -17.41 -1.31 11.01
CA PHE A 31 -17.57 -1.65 12.43
C PHE A 31 -18.07 -0.48 13.27
N GLU A 32 -17.56 0.74 13.03
CA GLU A 32 -18.00 1.95 13.74
C GLU A 32 -19.50 2.21 13.51
N VAL A 33 -19.95 2.13 12.24
CA VAL A 33 -21.35 2.28 11.87
C VAL A 33 -22.21 1.21 12.54
N LEU A 34 -21.84 -0.07 12.43
CA LEU A 34 -22.58 -1.19 13.03
C LEU A 34 -22.65 -1.09 14.57
N SER A 35 -21.59 -0.63 15.23
CA SER A 35 -21.54 -0.43 16.68
C SER A 35 -22.44 0.71 17.18
N GLY A 36 -22.92 1.57 16.26
CA GLY A 36 -23.94 2.59 16.51
C GLY A 36 -25.37 2.07 16.36
N PHE A 37 -25.57 0.95 15.65
CA PHE A 37 -26.88 0.34 15.40
C PHE A 37 -27.25 -0.80 16.35
N ILE A 38 -26.28 -1.44 17.02
CA ILE A 38 -26.55 -2.49 18.00
C ILE A 38 -27.00 -1.84 19.32
N PRO A 39 -28.24 -2.05 19.79
CA PRO A 39 -28.67 -1.56 21.09
C PRO A 39 -27.85 -2.25 22.18
N GLN A 40 -27.28 -1.48 23.11
CA GLN A 40 -26.58 -2.02 24.27
C GLN A 40 -27.57 -2.78 25.15
N VAL A 41 -27.59 -4.11 25.06
CA VAL A 41 -28.28 -4.96 26.03
C VAL A 41 -27.46 -4.91 27.32
N SER A 42 -28.00 -4.25 28.34
CA SER A 42 -27.37 -4.07 29.64
C SER A 42 -27.25 -5.41 30.37
N SER A 43 -26.06 -6.02 30.38
CA SER A 43 -25.71 -7.07 31.34
C SER A 43 -24.62 -6.57 32.26
N GLN A 44 -25.00 -6.29 33.51
CA GLN A 44 -24.07 -6.12 34.63
C GLN A 44 -23.22 -7.38 34.78
N SER A 45 -21.92 -7.26 34.56
CA SER A 45 -20.93 -8.15 35.16
C SER A 45 -19.63 -7.40 35.38
N SER A 46 -19.18 -7.48 36.62
CA SER A 46 -18.03 -6.87 37.25
C SER A 46 -16.70 -7.11 36.54
N GLY A 47 -15.92 -6.03 36.39
CA GLY A 47 -14.46 -6.06 36.21
C GLY A 47 -13.96 -6.27 34.78
N LYS A 48 -13.96 -5.22 33.96
CA LYS A 48 -13.10 -5.07 32.75
C LYS A 48 -13.28 -3.66 32.18
N LYS A 49 -12.20 -3.08 31.62
CA LYS A 49 -12.17 -1.75 30.99
C LYS A 49 -13.44 -1.53 30.13
N GLY A 50 -14.12 -0.41 30.35
CA GLY A 50 -15.45 -0.20 29.79
C GLY A 50 -15.45 -0.07 28.25
N PRO A 51 -16.57 -0.38 27.57
CA PRO A 51 -16.73 -0.27 26.12
C PRO A 51 -16.49 1.14 25.55
N GLN A 52 -16.46 2.16 26.40
CA GLN A 52 -16.14 3.54 26.04
C GLN A 52 -14.65 3.77 25.76
N ASP A 53 -13.75 3.07 26.47
CA ASP A 53 -12.30 3.16 26.24
C ASP A 53 -11.90 2.46 24.93
N GLU A 54 -12.52 1.32 24.61
CA GLU A 54 -12.29 0.60 23.36
C GLU A 54 -12.73 1.41 22.13
N LYS A 55 -13.90 2.06 22.18
CA LYS A 55 -14.36 2.96 21.11
C LYS A 55 -13.40 4.13 20.90
N LYS A 56 -12.88 4.72 21.98
CA LYS A 56 -11.90 5.82 21.91
C LYS A 56 -10.57 5.36 21.31
N GLN A 57 -10.08 4.20 21.72
CA GLN A 57 -8.86 3.60 21.17
C GLN A 57 -9.01 3.27 19.69
N MET A 58 -10.16 2.70 19.28
CA MET A 58 -10.46 2.40 17.88
C MET A 58 -10.48 3.66 17.02
N LYS A 59 -11.09 4.74 17.51
CA LYS A 59 -11.12 6.02 16.81
C LYS A 59 -9.73 6.63 16.65
N LEU A 60 -8.89 6.58 17.69
CA LEU A 60 -7.51 7.04 17.63
C LEU A 60 -6.68 6.22 16.62
N PHE A 61 -6.84 4.90 16.61
CA PHE A 61 -6.18 4.03 15.65
C PHE A 61 -6.61 4.32 14.21
N ARG A 62 -7.91 4.53 13.97
CA ARG A 62 -8.43 4.91 12.66
C ARG A 62 -7.88 6.26 12.20
N GLN A 63 -7.83 7.26 13.07
CA GLN A 63 -7.24 8.57 12.77
C GLN A 63 -5.75 8.46 12.39
N PHE A 64 -5.01 7.61 13.10
CA PHE A 64 -3.62 7.31 12.77
C PHE A 64 -3.49 6.69 11.37
N LEU A 65 -4.31 5.68 11.04
CA LEU A 65 -4.33 5.07 9.70
C LEU A 65 -4.68 6.08 8.60
N GLN A 66 -5.67 6.95 8.84
CA GLN A 66 -6.06 8.00 7.90
C GLN A 66 -4.95 9.02 7.69
N GLY A 67 -4.23 9.40 8.76
CA GLY A 67 -3.08 10.29 8.66
C GLY A 67 -1.95 9.71 7.81
N ILE A 68 -1.67 8.42 7.97
CA ILE A 68 -0.71 7.69 7.12
C ILE A 68 -1.17 7.70 5.67
N LEU A 69 -2.42 7.30 5.41
CA LEU A 69 -2.94 7.22 4.05
C LEU A 69 -2.86 8.59 3.36
N ALA A 70 -3.27 9.66 4.06
CA ALA A 70 -3.20 11.02 3.55
C ALA A 70 -1.77 11.48 3.20
N ASP A 71 -0.75 11.16 4.01
CA ASP A 71 0.66 11.46 3.67
C ASP A 71 1.11 10.72 2.40
N ILE A 72 0.70 9.45 2.27
CA ILE A 72 1.01 8.64 1.09
C ILE A 72 0.34 9.20 -0.17
N GLU A 73 -0.87 9.76 -0.05
CA GLU A 73 -1.56 10.40 -1.18
C GLU A 73 -0.96 11.77 -1.53
N ALA A 74 -0.55 12.55 -0.51
CA ALA A 74 -0.05 13.91 -0.67
C ALA A 74 1.24 13.99 -1.50
N LYS A 75 2.02 12.91 -1.58
CA LYS A 75 3.34 12.91 -2.24
C LYS A 75 3.31 12.93 -3.76
N ASN A 76 2.14 13.10 -4.38
CA ASN A 76 1.93 13.18 -5.83
C ASN A 76 2.63 12.08 -6.65
N THR A 77 3.01 11.00 -5.97
CA THR A 77 3.76 9.87 -6.48
C THR A 77 3.14 8.61 -5.90
N ARG A 78 3.01 7.57 -6.72
CA ARG A 78 2.43 6.31 -6.32
C ARG A 78 3.31 5.15 -6.75
N VAL A 79 3.47 4.22 -5.83
CA VAL A 79 4.20 2.98 -6.07
C VAL A 79 3.22 1.94 -6.60
N PHE A 80 3.56 1.32 -7.72
CA PHE A 80 2.87 0.15 -8.26
C PHE A 80 3.82 -1.05 -8.29
N VAL A 81 3.25 -2.23 -8.14
CA VAL A 81 3.91 -3.51 -8.38
C VAL A 81 3.30 -4.11 -9.63
N ILE A 82 4.11 -4.34 -10.65
CA ILE A 82 3.70 -4.91 -11.93
C ILE A 82 4.12 -6.37 -11.93
N ASP A 83 3.16 -7.28 -12.14
CA ASP A 83 3.47 -8.68 -12.42
C ASP A 83 3.58 -8.88 -13.93
N THR A 84 4.75 -9.29 -14.40
CA THR A 84 4.95 -9.58 -15.82
C THR A 84 4.41 -10.96 -16.18
N ALA A 85 3.85 -11.07 -17.37
CA ALA A 85 3.39 -12.35 -17.92
C ALA A 85 4.56 -13.23 -18.39
N GLU A 86 4.29 -14.51 -18.64
CA GLU A 86 5.26 -15.47 -19.19
C GLU A 86 5.91 -15.00 -20.50
N PRO A 87 7.16 -15.44 -20.82
CA PRO A 87 7.91 -16.55 -20.21
C PRO A 87 8.80 -16.18 -19.01
N ASN A 88 9.00 -14.88 -18.73
CA ASN A 88 9.80 -14.43 -17.60
C ASN A 88 8.89 -13.78 -16.56
N GLN A 89 8.44 -14.56 -15.57
CA GLN A 89 7.72 -14.03 -14.41
C GLN A 89 8.69 -13.30 -13.49
N PHE A 90 8.64 -11.98 -13.49
CA PHE A 90 9.30 -11.14 -12.51
C PHE A 90 8.34 -10.04 -12.06
N GLN A 91 8.60 -9.49 -10.88
CA GLN A 91 7.83 -8.37 -10.38
C GLN A 91 8.65 -7.09 -10.46
N VAL A 92 8.00 -6.04 -10.92
CA VAL A 92 8.61 -4.74 -11.12
C VAL A 92 7.94 -3.75 -10.20
N VAL A 93 8.71 -3.06 -9.37
CA VAL A 93 8.21 -1.89 -8.64
C VAL A 93 8.42 -0.65 -9.50
N VAL A 94 7.38 0.15 -9.71
CA VAL A 94 7.47 1.44 -10.40
C VAL A 94 6.94 2.56 -9.52
N LEU A 95 7.64 3.70 -9.54
CA LEU A 95 7.13 4.96 -9.00
C LEU A 95 6.55 5.79 -10.17
N LEU A 96 5.28 6.17 -10.09
CA LEU A 96 4.61 7.01 -11.08
C LEU A 96 4.21 8.35 -10.45
N PHE A 97 4.39 9.46 -11.15
CA PHE A 97 3.93 10.78 -10.70
C PHE A 97 2.50 11.03 -11.19
N ALA A 98 1.62 11.49 -10.31
CA ALA A 98 0.21 11.73 -10.66
C ALA A 98 0.02 12.90 -11.62
N ASP A 99 1.00 13.82 -11.71
CA ASP A 99 1.00 14.93 -12.66
C ASP A 99 1.00 14.46 -14.12
N TYR A 100 1.52 13.27 -14.40
CA TYR A 100 1.54 12.69 -15.75
C TYR A 100 0.30 11.85 -16.05
N LEU A 101 -0.66 11.74 -15.12
CA LEU A 101 -1.92 11.06 -15.40
C LEU A 101 -2.97 12.04 -15.90
N ARG A 102 -3.65 11.65 -16.99
CA ARG A 102 -4.66 12.47 -17.68
C ARG A 102 -5.69 13.08 -16.73
N ASP A 103 -6.23 12.25 -15.84
CA ASP A 103 -7.29 12.66 -14.93
C ASP A 103 -6.76 12.92 -13.51
N ARG A 104 -5.43 12.88 -13.32
CA ARG A 104 -4.74 12.90 -12.00
C ARG A 104 -5.24 11.84 -11.02
N THR A 105 -5.99 10.86 -11.51
CA THR A 105 -6.49 9.73 -10.73
C THR A 105 -5.72 8.47 -11.10
N MET A 106 -5.45 7.66 -10.08
CA MET A 106 -4.72 6.40 -10.21
C MET A 106 -5.68 5.21 -10.35
N ALA A 107 -6.99 5.47 -10.25
CA ALA A 107 -8.04 4.46 -10.35
C ALA A 107 -8.07 3.81 -11.73
N GLU A 108 -7.67 4.55 -12.78
CA GLU A 108 -7.65 4.01 -14.12
C GLU A 108 -6.57 2.96 -14.31
N ILE A 109 -5.42 3.10 -13.63
CA ILE A 109 -4.25 2.24 -13.79
C ILE A 109 -4.36 0.97 -12.93
N ALA A 110 -4.95 1.08 -11.74
CA ALA A 110 -4.99 -0.01 -10.79
C ALA A 110 -5.73 -1.24 -11.34
N TYR A 111 -5.10 -2.40 -11.20
CA TYR A 111 -5.58 -3.74 -11.57
C TYR A 111 -5.90 -3.93 -13.05
N LYS A 112 -5.16 -3.25 -13.95
CA LYS A 112 -5.25 -3.48 -15.40
C LYS A 112 -3.88 -3.73 -16.01
N GLU A 113 -3.89 -4.30 -17.21
CA GLU A 113 -2.68 -4.54 -17.99
C GLU A 113 -2.28 -3.31 -18.79
N TYR A 114 -1.00 -2.94 -18.69
CA TYR A 114 -0.43 -1.83 -19.45
C TYR A 114 0.95 -2.17 -19.95
N ARG A 115 1.36 -1.43 -20.98
CA ARG A 115 2.75 -1.35 -21.40
C ARG A 115 3.36 -0.09 -20.82
N LEU A 116 4.54 -0.23 -20.23
CA LEU A 116 5.30 0.87 -19.64
C LEU A 116 6.71 0.86 -20.22
N LEU A 117 7.11 1.99 -20.78
CA LEU A 117 8.49 2.28 -21.13
C LEU A 117 9.11 3.07 -19.98
N GLY A 118 10.22 2.58 -19.42
CA GLY A 118 10.84 3.24 -18.27
C GLY A 118 12.33 2.95 -18.15
N LYS A 119 13.00 3.67 -17.26
CA LYS A 119 14.44 3.51 -17.02
C LYS A 119 14.69 2.53 -15.89
N VAL A 120 15.61 1.59 -16.10
CA VAL A 120 16.10 0.72 -15.03
C VAL A 120 17.08 1.45 -14.13
N VAL A 121 16.65 1.69 -12.89
CA VAL A 121 17.49 2.33 -11.86
C VAL A 121 18.08 1.31 -10.89
N ARG A 122 17.45 0.14 -10.70
CA ARG A 122 17.97 -0.93 -9.85
C ARG A 122 17.48 -2.31 -10.28
N LYS A 123 18.36 -3.30 -10.16
CA LYS A 123 18.06 -4.72 -10.37
C LYS A 123 18.39 -5.47 -9.07
N ILE A 124 17.51 -6.36 -8.61
CA ILE A 124 17.84 -7.29 -7.52
C ILE A 124 17.95 -8.68 -8.14
N GLU A 125 19.09 -9.34 -7.93
CA GLU A 125 19.32 -10.68 -8.46
C GLU A 125 18.55 -11.73 -7.67
N GLN A 126 18.12 -12.78 -8.36
CA GLN A 126 17.43 -13.91 -7.75
C GLN A 126 18.37 -14.59 -6.74
N GLY A 127 17.89 -14.78 -5.50
CA GLY A 127 18.69 -15.36 -4.40
C GLY A 127 19.44 -14.34 -3.54
N SER A 128 19.33 -13.05 -3.84
CA SER A 128 19.79 -11.98 -2.93
C SER A 128 18.82 -11.75 -1.78
N ASP A 129 19.34 -11.39 -0.60
CA ASP A 129 18.55 -10.93 0.55
C ASP A 129 18.08 -9.46 0.41
N GLU A 130 18.52 -8.78 -0.65
CA GLU A 130 18.08 -7.43 -0.94
C GLU A 130 16.57 -7.37 -1.21
N THR A 131 15.93 -6.31 -0.72
CA THR A 131 14.49 -6.08 -0.89
C THR A 131 14.22 -4.63 -1.28
N VAL A 132 13.12 -4.42 -2.00
CA VAL A 132 12.59 -3.08 -2.26
C VAL A 132 11.71 -2.68 -1.10
N ASP A 133 11.95 -1.49 -0.55
CA ASP A 133 11.04 -0.89 0.41
C ASP A 133 9.90 -0.18 -0.30
N LEU A 134 8.71 -0.79 -0.25
CA LEU A 134 7.49 -0.23 -0.82
C LEU A 134 6.98 0.99 -0.04
N LEU A 135 7.46 1.20 1.18
CA LEU A 135 7.12 2.37 2.00
C LEU A 135 8.16 3.48 1.88
N ARG A 136 9.21 3.28 1.07
CA ARG A 136 10.23 4.29 0.86
C ARG A 136 9.59 5.56 0.33
N GLY A 137 9.96 6.68 0.94
CA GLY A 137 9.40 7.98 0.60
C GLY A 137 8.05 8.26 1.24
N THR A 138 7.45 7.36 2.01
CA THR A 138 6.23 7.62 2.82
C THR A 138 6.59 7.95 4.27
N ALA A 139 5.67 8.53 5.06
CA ALA A 139 5.85 8.72 6.50
C ALA A 139 6.14 7.39 7.26
N LEU A 140 5.81 6.25 6.67
CA LEU A 140 6.07 4.93 7.23
C LEU A 140 7.46 4.36 6.91
N GLY A 141 8.26 5.00 6.05
CA GLY A 141 9.60 4.52 5.71
C GLY A 141 10.57 4.45 6.90
N GLY A 142 10.25 5.12 8.02
CA GLY A 142 10.99 5.04 9.28
C GLY A 142 10.33 4.16 10.35
N VAL A 143 9.10 3.67 10.13
CA VAL A 143 8.44 2.76 11.06
C VAL A 143 9.00 1.36 10.81
N GLY A 144 9.47 0.69 11.86
CA GLY A 144 10.10 -0.63 11.73
C GLY A 144 9.24 -1.61 10.94
N ARG A 145 9.84 -2.21 9.89
CA ARG A 145 9.17 -3.16 8.98
C ARG A 145 8.43 -4.27 9.72
N GLU A 146 8.99 -4.74 10.84
CA GLU A 146 8.41 -5.79 11.67
C GLU A 146 7.04 -5.41 12.25
N THR A 147 6.87 -4.17 12.71
CA THR A 147 5.58 -3.67 13.24
C THR A 147 4.53 -3.58 12.14
N LEU A 148 4.93 -3.20 10.93
CA LEU A 148 4.05 -3.06 9.77
C LEU A 148 3.68 -4.42 9.17
N GLU A 149 4.60 -5.38 9.16
CA GLU A 149 4.33 -6.76 8.75
C GLU A 149 3.32 -7.41 9.69
N GLN A 150 3.41 -7.17 11.01
CA GLN A 150 2.41 -7.65 11.97
C GLN A 150 1.02 -7.03 11.74
N LEU A 151 0.95 -5.76 11.32
CA LEU A 151 -0.31 -5.04 11.09
C LEU A 151 -0.96 -5.38 9.75
N THR A 152 -0.16 -5.58 8.70
CA THR A 152 -0.65 -5.75 7.33
C THR A 152 -0.66 -7.21 6.85
N GLY A 153 0.14 -8.08 7.47
CA GLY A 153 0.32 -9.47 7.03
C GLY A 153 1.03 -9.61 5.67
N VAL A 154 1.49 -8.50 5.07
CA VAL A 154 2.10 -8.48 3.74
C VAL A 154 3.62 -8.52 3.86
N ARG A 155 4.23 -9.59 3.33
CA ARG A 155 5.69 -9.68 3.17
C ARG A 155 6.08 -9.10 1.82
N ALA A 156 6.50 -7.84 1.80
CA ALA A 156 6.91 -7.15 0.58
C ALA A 156 8.33 -7.58 0.14
N ARG A 157 8.44 -8.70 -0.57
CA ARG A 157 9.67 -9.10 -1.27
C ARG A 157 9.45 -8.93 -2.77
N VAL A 158 10.02 -7.88 -3.35
CA VAL A 158 9.94 -7.63 -4.80
C VAL A 158 11.34 -7.63 -5.43
N PRO A 159 11.60 -8.47 -6.45
CA PRO A 159 12.92 -8.63 -7.06
C PRO A 159 13.38 -7.52 -8.03
N PHE A 160 12.57 -6.52 -8.39
CA PHE A 160 13.03 -5.43 -9.27
C PHE A 160 12.44 -4.07 -8.89
N TYR A 161 13.23 -2.99 -9.06
CA TYR A 161 12.82 -1.61 -8.81
C TYR A 161 13.18 -0.70 -9.98
N LEU A 162 12.17 -0.08 -10.57
CA LEU A 162 12.29 0.85 -11.68
C LEU A 162 11.73 2.21 -11.27
N GLU A 163 12.31 3.25 -11.85
CA GLU A 163 11.76 4.59 -11.75
C GLU A 163 11.15 4.90 -13.12
N GLY A 164 9.82 4.89 -13.17
CA GLY A 164 9.07 5.06 -14.41
C GLY A 164 8.64 6.51 -14.55
N VAL A 165 9.13 7.19 -15.58
CA VAL A 165 8.45 8.39 -16.08
C VAL A 165 7.36 7.89 -17.02
N ALA A 166 6.10 7.97 -16.60
CA ALA A 166 5.00 7.85 -17.54
C ALA A 166 5.01 9.12 -18.41
N VAL A 167 5.14 8.93 -19.73
CA VAL A 167 4.98 9.99 -20.74
C VAL A 167 3.52 10.01 -21.17
#